data_AF-A0ABD2SV21-F1
#
_entry.id   AF-A0ABD2SV21-F1
#
_cell.length_a   1.000
_cell.length_b   1.000
_cell.length_c   1.000
_cell.angle_alpha   90.00
_cell.angle_beta   90.00
_cell.angle_gamma   90.00
#
_symmetry.space_group_name_H-M   'P 1'
#
loop_
_entity.id
_entity.type
_entity.pdbx_description
1 polymer ?
#
loop_
_entity_poly.entity_id
_entity_poly.type
_entity_poly.pdbx_seq_one_letter_code
_entity_poly.pdbx_strand_id
1 'polypeptide(L)'
;MKRTICNETRLLLESIHNNMSNECSEVWELTNEEMGSDTDMGDLLAPICLSSGAAEQLGVLGKLATVHEKDVRKIGDPCLTDRIYMYLNKPEVQKALHANTTHLPYAWDFCLGHLQYQRGDLAINVLPLLSNILKENIQVLLYSGDQYTKIPLTQTRKIAKLLARDLKLVALDKYGPWYDDLQIGGWSQSYGGVREGKNVTYLTFATVRGAAHEVPYTSPSQALTLFRAFLKGQPPSRRNNTIRANTLHNPTDLMNLFSIAI
;
A
#
# COMPACT_ATOMS: atom_id res chain seq x y z
N MET A 1 1.67 -9.67 -33.60
CA MET A 1 0.84 -9.75 -32.39
C MET A 1 1.29 -10.97 -31.60
N LYS A 2 1.98 -10.82 -30.46
CA LYS A 2 2.23 -11.96 -29.57
C LYS A 2 0.87 -12.37 -28.98
N ARG A 3 0.39 -13.59 -29.28
CA ARG A 3 -0.78 -14.16 -28.61
C ARG A 3 -0.43 -14.27 -27.13
N THR A 4 -1.20 -13.60 -26.28
CA THR A 4 -1.06 -13.76 -24.82
C THR A 4 -1.68 -15.10 -24.45
N ILE A 5 -0.87 -16.04 -23.97
CA ILE A 5 -1.26 -17.42 -23.66
C ILE A 5 -2.22 -17.44 -22.45
N CYS A 6 -1.86 -16.71 -21.40
CA CYS A 6 -2.72 -16.36 -20.27
C CYS A 6 -2.40 -14.92 -19.83
N ASN A 7 -3.41 -14.08 -19.61
CA ASN A 7 -3.21 -12.74 -19.04
C ASN A 7 -3.59 -12.73 -17.55
N GLU A 8 -3.13 -11.75 -16.79
CA GLU A 8 -3.34 -11.69 -15.33
C GLU A 8 -4.82 -11.73 -14.94
N THR A 9 -5.71 -11.08 -15.70
CA THR A 9 -7.16 -11.11 -15.42
C THR A 9 -7.73 -12.51 -15.58
N ARG A 10 -7.36 -13.21 -16.66
CA ARG A 10 -7.76 -14.60 -16.90
C ARG A 10 -7.22 -15.52 -15.80
N LEU A 11 -5.93 -15.37 -15.46
CA LEU A 11 -5.28 -16.14 -14.41
C LEU A 11 -5.99 -15.98 -13.07
N LEU A 12 -6.29 -14.74 -12.68
CA LEU A 12 -7.00 -14.43 -11.43
C LEU A 12 -8.40 -15.03 -11.41
N LEU A 13 -9.18 -14.87 -12.48
CA LEU A 13 -10.54 -15.40 -12.57
C LEU A 13 -10.56 -16.94 -12.51
N GLU A 14 -9.69 -17.60 -13.27
CA GLU A 14 -9.58 -19.06 -13.24
C GLU A 14 -9.15 -19.57 -11.86
N SER A 15 -8.22 -18.87 -11.19
CA SER A 15 -7.79 -19.16 -9.82
C SER A 15 -8.95 -19.01 -8.81
N ILE A 16 -9.73 -17.93 -8.90
CA ILE A 16 -10.89 -17.69 -8.02
C ILE A 16 -11.93 -18.82 -8.14
N HIS A 17 -12.12 -19.36 -9.34
CA HIS A 17 -13.10 -20.42 -9.61
C HIS A 17 -12.55 -21.84 -9.48
N ASN A 18 -11.28 -22.01 -9.05
CA ASN A 18 -10.59 -23.31 -8.97
C ASN A 18 -10.65 -24.11 -10.28
N ASN A 19 -10.55 -23.42 -11.42
CA ASN A 19 -10.65 -24.04 -12.76
C ASN A 19 -9.53 -23.52 -13.67
N MET A 20 -8.28 -23.70 -13.21
CA MET A 20 -7.09 -23.21 -13.91
C MET A 20 -6.74 -24.08 -15.11
N SER A 21 -6.64 -23.44 -16.28
CA SER A 21 -6.25 -24.12 -17.51
C SER A 21 -4.77 -24.46 -17.50
N ASN A 22 -4.36 -25.47 -18.28
CA ASN A 22 -2.95 -25.88 -18.39
C ASN A 22 -2.06 -24.71 -18.81
N GLU A 23 -2.54 -23.85 -19.71
CA GLU A 23 -1.82 -22.67 -20.18
C GLU A 23 -1.62 -21.62 -19.08
N CYS A 24 -2.63 -21.39 -18.24
CA CYS A 24 -2.51 -20.44 -17.12
C CYS A 24 -1.66 -21.03 -15.98
N SER A 25 -1.74 -22.34 -15.75
CA SER A 25 -0.86 -23.06 -14.82
C SER A 25 0.61 -22.95 -15.23
N GLU A 26 0.93 -23.17 -16.52
CA GLU A 26 2.31 -23.03 -17.02
C GLU A 26 2.85 -21.61 -16.83
N VAL A 27 2.04 -20.59 -17.14
CA VAL A 27 2.42 -19.19 -16.90
C VAL A 27 2.61 -18.90 -15.40
N TRP A 28 1.76 -19.45 -14.54
CA TRP A 28 1.88 -19.29 -13.09
C TRP A 28 3.15 -19.94 -12.54
N GLU A 29 3.49 -21.16 -12.99
CA GLU A 29 4.72 -21.87 -12.61
C GLU A 29 5.96 -21.11 -13.04
N LEU A 30 6.03 -20.67 -14.30
CA LEU A 30 7.13 -19.85 -14.81
C LEU A 30 7.29 -18.55 -14.00
N THR A 31 6.18 -17.89 -13.66
CA THR A 31 6.21 -16.67 -12.86
C THR A 31 6.78 -16.94 -11.46
N ASN A 32 6.37 -18.03 -10.80
CA ASN A 32 6.92 -18.41 -9.50
C ASN A 32 8.39 -18.81 -9.55
N GLU A 33 8.82 -19.50 -10.62
CA GLU A 33 10.23 -19.85 -10.84
C GLU A 33 11.08 -18.58 -11.01
N GLU A 34 10.64 -17.63 -11.84
CA GLU A 34 11.34 -16.37 -12.05
C GLU A 34 11.39 -15.48 -10.80
N MET A 35 10.33 -15.47 -9.98
CA MET A 35 10.30 -14.70 -8.73
C MET A 35 11.16 -15.33 -7.63
N GLY A 36 11.30 -16.66 -7.63
CA GLY A 36 11.97 -17.41 -6.57
C GLY A 36 11.12 -17.55 -5.30
N SER A 37 11.37 -18.63 -4.54
CA SER A 37 10.66 -18.92 -3.29
C SER A 37 10.97 -17.94 -2.16
N ASP A 38 12.10 -17.24 -2.27
CA ASP A 38 12.63 -16.38 -1.22
C ASP A 38 12.25 -14.90 -1.41
N THR A 39 11.16 -14.65 -2.15
CA THR A 39 10.66 -13.31 -2.47
C THR A 39 9.28 -13.07 -1.85
N ASP A 40 9.11 -11.95 -1.15
CA ASP A 40 7.79 -11.47 -0.74
C ASP A 40 7.12 -10.70 -1.89
N MET A 41 6.01 -11.22 -2.43
CA MET A 41 5.24 -10.54 -3.48
C MET A 41 4.56 -9.23 -3.00
N GLY A 42 4.46 -9.02 -1.70
CA GLY A 42 4.05 -7.76 -1.09
C GLY A 42 5.15 -6.70 -1.11
N ASP A 43 6.40 -7.12 -0.99
CA ASP A 43 7.61 -6.28 -0.94
C ASP A 43 8.81 -7.00 -1.58
N LEU A 44 9.00 -6.74 -2.88
CA LEU A 44 10.01 -7.42 -3.70
C LEU A 44 11.45 -7.23 -3.20
N LEU A 45 11.74 -6.14 -2.48
CA LEU A 45 13.09 -5.83 -2.01
C LEU A 45 13.30 -6.13 -0.52
N ALA A 46 12.24 -6.51 0.21
CA ALA A 46 12.38 -6.86 1.60
C ALA A 46 13.07 -8.22 1.77
N PRO A 47 13.94 -8.36 2.79
CA PRO A 47 14.42 -9.67 3.21
C PRO A 47 13.27 -10.49 3.81
N ILE A 48 13.37 -11.82 3.77
CA ILE A 48 12.44 -12.71 4.47
C ILE A 48 12.82 -12.82 5.95
N CYS A 49 11.81 -12.88 6.81
CA CYS A 49 12.01 -13.24 8.21
C CYS A 49 12.39 -14.73 8.34
N LEU A 50 13.63 -15.01 8.75
CA LEU A 50 14.13 -16.37 8.93
C LEU A 50 13.91 -16.93 10.35
N SER A 51 13.25 -16.20 11.26
CA SER A 51 13.10 -16.67 12.65
C SER A 51 12.02 -17.73 12.78
N SER A 52 12.44 -18.99 12.91
CA SER A 52 11.60 -20.14 13.20
C SER A 52 11.34 -20.29 14.72
N GLY A 53 10.44 -19.46 15.27
CA GLY A 53 9.79 -19.76 16.55
C GLY A 53 10.05 -18.77 17.71
N ALA A 54 9.02 -18.61 18.55
CA ALA A 54 9.02 -17.74 19.73
C ALA A 54 10.11 -18.05 20.77
N ALA A 55 10.68 -19.26 20.76
CA ALA A 55 11.78 -19.66 21.63
C ALA A 55 13.14 -19.09 21.21
N GLU A 56 13.37 -18.88 19.91
CA GLU A 56 14.61 -18.26 19.42
C GLU A 56 14.61 -16.74 19.57
N GLN A 57 13.46 -16.08 19.63
CA GLN A 57 13.38 -14.64 19.89
C GLN A 57 13.86 -14.26 21.31
N LEU A 58 13.79 -15.18 22.29
CA LEU A 58 14.39 -15.02 23.62
C LEU A 58 15.89 -15.39 23.65
N GLY A 59 16.37 -16.20 22.70
CA GLY A 59 17.77 -16.63 22.58
C GLY A 59 18.64 -15.74 21.67
N VAL A 60 18.05 -15.03 20.71
CA VAL A 60 18.73 -14.13 19.77
C VAL A 60 18.86 -12.72 20.37
N LEU A 61 19.24 -12.64 21.66
CA LEU A 61 19.75 -11.42 22.28
C LEU A 61 21.25 -11.19 21.96
N GLY A 62 21.82 -11.96 21.02
CA GLY A 62 23.25 -11.99 20.71
C GLY A 62 23.55 -11.93 19.21
N LYS A 63 24.45 -11.01 18.84
CA LYS A 63 25.20 -10.80 17.57
C LYS A 63 24.45 -10.81 16.22
N LEU A 64 23.41 -11.63 15.98
CA LEU A 64 22.62 -11.59 14.73
C LEU A 64 21.60 -10.45 14.74
N ALA A 65 20.99 -10.17 15.89
CA ALA A 65 20.13 -8.99 16.09
C ALA A 65 20.87 -7.70 15.72
N THR A 66 22.16 -7.58 16.05
CA THR A 66 22.98 -6.39 15.73
C THR A 66 23.36 -6.26 14.25
N VAL A 67 23.30 -7.35 13.47
CA VAL A 67 23.50 -7.31 12.01
C VAL A 67 22.20 -6.90 11.32
N HIS A 68 21.07 -7.45 11.75
CA HIS A 68 19.75 -7.02 11.27
C HIS A 68 19.45 -5.56 11.65
N GLU A 69 19.80 -5.11 12.86
CA GLU A 69 19.49 -3.75 13.34
C GLU A 69 20.10 -2.63 12.48
N LYS A 70 21.22 -2.89 11.78
CA LYS A 70 21.91 -1.89 10.95
C LYS A 70 21.31 -1.72 9.55
N ASP A 71 20.68 -2.75 8.99
CA ASP A 71 20.02 -2.72 7.68
C ASP A 71 18.48 -2.58 7.77
N VAL A 72 17.85 -3.06 8.85
CA VAL A 72 16.41 -2.95 9.13
C VAL A 72 15.93 -1.49 9.22
N ARG A 73 16.79 -0.55 9.65
CA ARG A 73 16.44 0.88 9.73
C ARG A 73 16.18 1.54 8.38
N LYS A 74 16.54 0.90 7.26
CA LYS A 74 16.36 1.46 5.90
C LYS A 74 15.29 0.75 5.07
N ILE A 75 14.99 -0.51 5.34
CA ILE A 75 14.14 -1.38 4.48
C ILE A 75 12.87 -1.85 5.21
N GLY A 76 12.80 -1.74 6.55
CA GLY A 76 11.69 -2.29 7.34
C GLY A 76 12.11 -3.59 8.04
N ASP A 77 11.37 -3.96 9.09
CA ASP A 77 11.64 -5.17 9.88
C ASP A 77 10.82 -6.34 9.34
N PRO A 78 11.43 -7.32 8.67
CA PRO A 78 10.68 -8.40 8.02
C PRO A 78 9.95 -9.29 9.04
N CYS A 79 10.34 -9.26 10.31
CA CYS A 79 9.73 -10.04 11.38
C CYS A 79 8.70 -9.24 12.20
N LEU A 80 8.27 -8.06 11.72
CA LEU A 80 7.34 -7.19 12.45
C LEU A 80 6.00 -7.89 12.73
N THR A 81 5.51 -8.67 11.78
CA THR A 81 4.25 -9.43 11.89
C THR A 81 4.23 -10.33 13.14
N ASP A 82 5.30 -11.09 13.37
CA ASP A 82 5.42 -11.98 14.55
C ASP A 82 5.38 -11.20 15.86
N ARG A 83 6.06 -10.04 15.90
CA ARG A 83 6.08 -9.19 17.09
C ARG A 83 4.73 -8.57 17.39
N ILE A 84 4.00 -8.12 16.36
CA ILE A 84 2.63 -7.61 16.49
C ILE A 84 1.72 -8.73 17.01
N TYR A 85 1.80 -9.93 16.43
CA TYR A 85 1.04 -11.09 16.87
C TYR A 85 1.28 -11.41 18.35
N MET A 86 2.55 -11.45 18.79
CA MET A 86 2.89 -11.68 20.19
C MET A 86 2.40 -10.56 21.10
N TYR A 87 2.52 -9.29 20.68
CA TYR A 87 2.09 -8.14 21.47
C TYR A 87 0.58 -8.11 21.67
N LEU A 88 -0.21 -8.28 20.61
CA LEU A 88 -1.67 -8.21 20.66
C LEU A 88 -2.32 -9.43 21.34
N ASN A 89 -1.59 -10.53 21.50
CA ASN A 89 -2.02 -11.69 22.28
C ASN A 89 -1.63 -11.65 23.77
N LYS A 90 -0.98 -10.58 24.25
CA LYS A 90 -0.71 -10.40 25.68
C LYS A 90 -2.00 -10.07 26.45
N PRO A 91 -2.30 -10.76 27.57
CA PRO A 91 -3.51 -10.49 28.36
C PRO A 91 -3.62 -9.03 28.83
N GLU A 92 -2.50 -8.42 29.24
CA GLU A 92 -2.46 -7.02 29.67
C GLU A 92 -2.75 -6.03 28.54
N VAL A 93 -2.31 -6.34 27.31
CA VAL A 93 -2.59 -5.53 26.12
C VAL A 93 -4.06 -5.67 25.72
N GLN A 94 -4.59 -6.89 25.68
CA GLN A 94 -6.02 -7.12 25.40
C GLN A 94 -6.90 -6.42 26.43
N LYS A 95 -6.56 -6.50 27.71
CA LYS A 95 -7.27 -5.79 28.79
C LYS A 95 -7.23 -4.28 28.60
N ALA A 96 -6.07 -3.71 28.24
CA ALA A 96 -5.92 -2.27 28.00
C ALA A 96 -6.72 -1.78 26.78
N LEU A 97 -6.83 -2.61 25.73
CA LEU A 97 -7.63 -2.33 24.55
C LEU A 97 -9.12 -2.69 24.70
N HIS A 98 -9.53 -3.15 25.89
CA HIS A 98 -10.87 -3.70 26.13
C HIS A 98 -11.28 -4.80 25.13
N ALA A 99 -10.30 -5.54 24.61
CA ALA A 99 -10.48 -6.69 23.73
C ALA A 99 -10.57 -7.99 24.54
N ASN A 100 -11.19 -9.01 23.94
CA ASN A 100 -11.27 -10.36 24.53
C ASN A 100 -11.89 -10.41 25.96
N THR A 101 -12.81 -9.50 26.27
CA THR A 101 -13.43 -9.37 27.61
C THR A 101 -14.28 -10.57 28.01
N THR A 102 -14.73 -11.37 27.04
CA THR A 102 -15.55 -12.56 27.25
C THR A 102 -14.78 -13.88 27.05
N HIS A 103 -13.45 -13.84 26.99
CA HIS A 103 -12.59 -15.02 26.78
C HIS A 103 -12.93 -15.82 25.52
N LEU A 104 -12.71 -15.21 24.36
CA LEU A 104 -12.75 -15.85 23.06
C LEU A 104 -11.88 -17.13 23.05
N PRO A 105 -12.36 -18.21 22.41
CA PRO A 105 -11.67 -19.51 22.40
C PRO A 105 -10.49 -19.58 21.44
N TYR A 106 -10.05 -18.45 20.88
CA TYR A 106 -8.99 -18.35 19.89
C TYR A 106 -8.13 -17.10 20.12
N ALA A 107 -6.89 -17.16 19.63
CA ALA A 107 -5.96 -16.04 19.66
C ALA A 107 -6.36 -14.96 18.65
N TRP A 108 -5.93 -13.72 18.89
CA TRP A 108 -5.94 -12.68 17.86
C TRP A 108 -5.01 -13.09 16.72
N ASP A 109 -5.43 -12.84 15.48
CA ASP A 109 -4.67 -13.12 14.26
C ASP A 109 -4.93 -12.00 13.24
N PHE A 110 -4.03 -11.83 12.27
CA PHE A 110 -4.14 -10.83 11.20
C PHE A 110 -5.31 -11.14 10.27
N CYS A 111 -5.25 -12.29 9.60
CA CYS A 111 -6.14 -12.64 8.50
C CYS A 111 -6.62 -14.10 8.57
N LEU A 112 -6.03 -14.94 9.43
CA LEU A 112 -6.30 -16.39 9.52
C LEU A 112 -7.39 -16.75 10.54
N GLY A 113 -8.18 -15.75 10.96
CA GLY A 113 -9.33 -15.97 11.85
C GLY A 113 -10.48 -16.73 11.19
N HIS A 114 -11.60 -16.85 11.90
CA HIS A 114 -12.78 -17.61 11.48
C HIS A 114 -13.61 -16.98 10.34
N LEU A 115 -13.09 -15.96 9.65
CA LEU A 115 -13.78 -15.29 8.56
C LEU A 115 -13.69 -16.12 7.28
N GLN A 116 -14.85 -16.48 6.72
CA GLN A 116 -14.94 -17.13 5.41
C GLN A 116 -15.21 -16.08 4.34
N TYR A 117 -14.16 -15.73 3.58
CA TYR A 117 -14.28 -14.80 2.46
C TYR A 117 -14.93 -15.44 1.24
N GLN A 118 -15.86 -14.74 0.62
CA GLN A 118 -16.42 -15.13 -0.68
C GLN A 118 -15.39 -14.82 -1.77
N ARG A 119 -14.67 -15.84 -2.25
CA ARG A 119 -13.61 -15.67 -3.25
C ARG A 119 -14.09 -14.99 -4.54
N GLY A 120 -15.35 -15.21 -4.93
CA GLY A 120 -15.97 -14.56 -6.08
C GLY A 120 -15.99 -13.04 -6.01
N ASP A 121 -15.99 -12.46 -4.80
CA ASP A 121 -16.03 -11.00 -4.61
C ASP A 121 -14.76 -10.31 -5.08
N LEU A 122 -13.64 -11.04 -5.17
CA LEU A 122 -12.38 -10.52 -5.73
C LEU A 122 -12.49 -10.12 -7.20
N ALA A 123 -13.49 -10.66 -7.92
CA ALA A 123 -13.76 -10.34 -9.32
C ALA A 123 -14.73 -9.16 -9.50
N ILE A 124 -15.26 -8.57 -8.42
CA ILE A 124 -16.22 -7.47 -8.50
C ILE A 124 -15.56 -6.25 -9.15
N ASN A 125 -16.20 -5.75 -10.20
CA ASN A 125 -15.76 -4.53 -10.87
C ASN A 125 -16.15 -3.29 -10.04
N VAL A 126 -15.14 -2.66 -9.42
CA VAL A 126 -15.33 -1.43 -8.62
C VAL A 126 -15.34 -0.14 -9.43
N LEU A 127 -15.07 -0.18 -10.74
CA LEU A 127 -15.01 1.02 -11.58
C LEU A 127 -16.33 1.80 -11.63
N PRO A 128 -17.52 1.19 -11.73
CA PRO A 128 -18.78 1.92 -11.68
C PRO A 128 -18.99 2.66 -10.36
N LEU A 129 -18.58 2.06 -9.24
CA LEU A 129 -18.64 2.70 -7.93
C LEU A 129 -17.72 3.93 -7.87
N LEU A 130 -16.45 3.78 -8.29
CA LEU A 130 -15.51 4.91 -8.35
C LEU A 130 -16.01 6.03 -9.27
N SER A 131 -16.63 5.68 -10.40
CA SER A 131 -17.25 6.63 -11.32
C SER A 131 -18.37 7.43 -10.65
N ASN A 132 -19.25 6.77 -9.88
CA ASN A 132 -20.33 7.43 -9.16
C ASN A 132 -19.80 8.35 -8.06
N ILE A 133 -18.81 7.90 -7.27
CA ILE A 133 -18.14 8.73 -6.24
C ILE A 133 -17.58 10.02 -6.86
N LEU A 134 -16.89 9.92 -8.00
CA LEU A 134 -16.31 11.07 -8.69
C LEU A 134 -17.38 12.02 -9.25
N LYS A 135 -18.53 11.51 -9.70
CA LYS A 135 -19.66 12.35 -10.17
C LYS A 135 -20.31 13.16 -9.04
N GLU A 136 -20.27 12.64 -7.81
CA GLU A 136 -20.71 13.35 -6.61
C GLU A 136 -19.66 14.36 -6.10
N ASN A 137 -18.61 14.64 -6.88
CA ASN A 137 -17.52 15.56 -6.55
C ASN A 137 -16.71 15.14 -5.30
N ILE A 138 -16.72 13.86 -4.95
CA ILE A 138 -15.89 13.31 -3.89
C ILE A 138 -14.50 13.02 -4.45
N GLN A 139 -13.47 13.57 -3.80
CA GLN A 139 -12.10 13.39 -4.24
C GLN A 139 -11.64 11.95 -4.05
N VAL A 140 -10.99 11.40 -5.07
CA VAL A 140 -10.40 10.05 -5.05
C VAL A 140 -8.89 10.15 -5.25
N LEU A 141 -8.15 9.53 -4.33
CA LEU A 141 -6.72 9.26 -4.49
C LEU A 141 -6.53 7.77 -4.76
N LEU A 142 -5.98 7.46 -5.93
CA LEU A 142 -5.46 6.13 -6.25
C LEU A 142 -3.95 6.18 -6.11
N TYR A 143 -3.38 5.36 -5.22
CA TYR A 143 -1.93 5.32 -5.05
C TYR A 143 -1.37 3.90 -5.02
N SER A 144 -0.10 3.75 -5.39
CA SER A 144 0.58 2.45 -5.44
C SER A 144 2.05 2.60 -5.06
N GLY A 145 2.56 1.69 -4.23
CA GLY A 145 4.00 1.49 -4.11
C GLY A 145 4.56 0.92 -5.42
N ASP A 146 5.72 1.40 -5.86
CA ASP A 146 6.30 0.97 -7.14
C ASP A 146 7.04 -0.37 -7.10
N GLN A 147 7.16 -0.98 -5.92
CA GLN A 147 7.73 -2.32 -5.71
C GLN A 147 6.67 -3.41 -5.50
N TYR A 148 5.39 -3.04 -5.43
CA TYR A 148 4.32 -4.02 -5.24
C TYR A 148 4.05 -4.81 -6.53
N THR A 149 4.25 -6.13 -6.48
CA THR A 149 4.16 -7.00 -7.67
C THR A 149 2.78 -7.60 -7.88
N LYS A 150 2.00 -7.90 -6.82
CA LYS A 150 0.67 -8.52 -6.99
C LYS A 150 -0.37 -7.58 -7.63
N ILE A 151 -0.34 -6.28 -7.31
CA ILE A 151 -1.18 -5.27 -7.98
C ILE A 151 -0.28 -4.13 -8.46
N PRO A 152 0.31 -4.28 -9.66
CA PRO A 152 1.34 -3.36 -10.12
C PRO A 152 0.76 -1.98 -10.43
N LEU A 153 1.58 -0.94 -10.20
CA LEU A 153 1.21 0.47 -10.43
C LEU A 153 0.65 0.73 -11.83
N THR A 154 1.06 -0.06 -12.83
CA THR A 154 0.67 0.07 -14.23
C THR A 154 -0.83 -0.13 -14.42
N GLN A 155 -1.41 -1.11 -13.71
CA GLN A 155 -2.85 -1.38 -13.73
C GLN A 155 -3.62 -0.23 -13.08
N THR A 156 -3.22 0.19 -11.88
CA THR A 156 -3.86 1.31 -11.15
C THR A 156 -3.79 2.61 -11.96
N ARG A 157 -2.65 2.88 -12.63
CA ARG A 157 -2.51 4.02 -13.55
C ARG A 157 -3.46 3.95 -14.73
N LYS A 158 -3.67 2.76 -15.29
CA LYS A 158 -4.61 2.54 -16.40
C LYS A 158 -6.05 2.79 -15.94
N ILE A 159 -6.42 2.31 -14.75
CA ILE A 159 -7.72 2.57 -14.12
C ILE A 159 -7.95 4.09 -13.96
N ALA A 160 -6.98 4.82 -13.41
CA ALA A 160 -7.09 6.26 -13.24
C ALA A 160 -7.32 7.00 -14.59
N LYS A 161 -6.58 6.60 -15.63
CA LYS A 161 -6.75 7.15 -16.98
C LYS A 161 -8.11 6.83 -17.60
N LEU A 162 -8.62 5.61 -17.40
CA LEU A 162 -9.93 5.19 -17.87
C LEU A 162 -11.03 6.02 -17.20
N LEU A 163 -11.01 6.12 -15.86
CA LEU A 163 -11.95 6.94 -15.10
C LEU A 163 -11.92 8.41 -15.55
N ALA A 164 -10.72 9.00 -15.67
CA ALA A 164 -10.58 10.38 -16.14
C ALA A 164 -11.16 10.59 -17.54
N ARG A 165 -10.89 9.67 -18.47
CA ARG A 165 -11.42 9.74 -19.84
C ARG A 165 -12.94 9.61 -19.86
N ASP A 166 -13.48 8.60 -19.19
CA ASP A 166 -14.89 8.24 -19.24
C ASP A 166 -15.76 9.33 -18.57
N LEU A 167 -15.21 10.02 -17.57
CA LEU A 167 -15.82 11.16 -16.90
C LEU A 167 -15.47 12.52 -17.53
N LYS A 168 -14.68 12.53 -18.62
CA LYS A 168 -14.22 13.75 -19.31
C LYS A 168 -13.49 14.74 -18.37
N LEU A 169 -12.76 14.21 -17.39
CA LEU A 169 -11.90 15.02 -16.52
C LEU A 169 -10.68 15.52 -17.30
N VAL A 170 -10.33 16.77 -17.08
CA VAL A 170 -9.16 17.40 -17.69
C VAL A 170 -7.93 17.10 -16.84
N ALA A 171 -6.82 16.72 -17.48
CA ALA A 171 -5.54 16.62 -16.79
C ALA A 171 -5.12 18.03 -16.33
N LEU A 172 -5.03 18.22 -15.02
CA LEU A 172 -4.62 19.51 -14.44
C LEU A 172 -3.11 19.70 -14.53
N ASP A 173 -2.36 18.59 -14.54
CA ASP A 173 -0.91 18.55 -14.70
C ASP A 173 -0.46 17.41 -15.62
N LYS A 174 0.76 17.51 -16.16
CA LYS A 174 1.44 16.39 -16.81
C LYS A 174 1.85 15.35 -15.77
N TYR A 175 1.91 14.08 -16.17
CA TYR A 175 2.54 13.04 -15.35
C TYR A 175 4.00 13.42 -15.09
N GLY A 176 4.40 13.45 -13.82
CA GLY A 176 5.73 13.92 -13.44
C GLY A 176 6.09 13.55 -12.00
N PRO A 177 7.28 13.93 -11.53
CA PRO A 177 7.69 13.68 -10.15
C PRO A 177 6.92 14.57 -9.16
N TRP A 178 6.77 14.09 -7.94
CA TRP A 178 6.43 14.89 -6.77
C TRP A 178 7.49 14.67 -5.69
N TYR A 179 7.61 15.64 -4.78
CA TYR A 179 8.72 15.67 -3.82
C TYR A 179 8.24 15.48 -2.39
N ASP A 180 8.99 14.64 -1.67
CA ASP A 180 9.00 14.57 -0.22
C ASP A 180 10.28 15.29 0.22
N ASP A 181 10.12 16.48 0.80
CA ASP A 181 11.20 17.44 1.06
C ASP A 181 12.11 17.73 -0.14
N LEU A 182 13.33 17.16 -0.13
CA LEU A 182 14.37 17.35 -1.14
C LEU A 182 14.52 16.15 -2.07
N GLN A 183 13.76 15.07 -1.85
CA GLN A 183 13.84 13.83 -2.61
C GLN A 183 12.55 13.59 -3.40
N ILE A 184 12.68 12.87 -4.51
CA ILE A 184 11.50 12.42 -5.27
C ILE A 184 10.77 11.40 -4.41
N GLY A 185 9.56 11.76 -3.96
CA GLY A 185 8.68 10.86 -3.22
C GLY A 185 7.93 9.89 -4.15
N GLY A 186 7.80 10.24 -5.43
CA GLY A 186 7.22 9.39 -6.47
C GLY A 186 6.77 10.18 -7.68
N TRP A 187 5.81 9.65 -8.44
CA TRP A 187 5.22 10.31 -9.60
C TRP A 187 3.72 10.44 -9.46
N SER A 188 3.14 11.50 -10.02
CA SER A 188 1.70 11.72 -9.92
C SER A 188 1.12 12.33 -11.19
N GLN A 189 -0.20 12.20 -11.33
CA GLN A 189 -1.01 12.93 -12.31
C GLN A 189 -2.39 13.20 -11.71
N SER A 190 -2.81 14.46 -11.81
CA SER A 190 -4.08 14.98 -11.30
C SER A 190 -5.05 15.22 -12.46
N TYR A 191 -6.32 14.93 -12.19
CA TYR A 191 -7.44 15.13 -13.10
C TYR A 191 -8.56 15.86 -12.37
N GLY A 192 -9.24 16.73 -13.09
CA GLY A 192 -10.21 17.62 -12.49
C GLY A 192 -11.10 18.33 -13.49
N GLY A 193 -11.71 19.42 -13.02
CA GLY A 193 -12.52 20.31 -13.83
C GLY A 193 -12.48 21.74 -13.27
N VAL A 194 -13.27 22.62 -13.88
CA VAL A 194 -13.43 23.99 -13.42
C VAL A 194 -14.73 24.11 -12.64
N ARG A 195 -14.65 24.63 -11.42
CA ARG A 195 -15.81 24.99 -10.60
C ARG A 195 -15.59 26.39 -10.06
N GLU A 196 -16.57 27.27 -10.24
CA GLU A 196 -16.50 28.67 -9.78
C GLU A 196 -15.23 29.40 -10.27
N GLY A 197 -14.81 29.11 -11.50
CA GLY A 197 -13.62 29.70 -12.11
C GLY A 197 -12.28 29.17 -11.58
N LYS A 198 -12.28 28.15 -10.71
CA LYS A 198 -11.06 27.52 -10.15
C LYS A 198 -10.93 26.07 -10.59
N ASN A 199 -9.70 25.64 -10.82
CA ASN A 199 -9.40 24.23 -11.04
C ASN A 199 -9.63 23.45 -9.74
N VAL A 200 -10.43 22.40 -9.81
CA VAL A 200 -10.69 21.48 -8.70
C VAL A 200 -10.19 20.09 -9.08
N THR A 201 -9.35 19.52 -8.21
CA THR A 201 -8.84 18.15 -8.38
C THR A 201 -9.89 17.17 -7.88
N TYR A 202 -10.35 16.26 -8.75
CA TYR A 202 -11.29 15.20 -8.38
C TYR A 202 -10.60 13.85 -8.27
N LEU A 203 -9.65 13.56 -9.16
CA LEU A 203 -8.94 12.28 -9.19
C LEU A 203 -7.44 12.53 -9.23
N THR A 204 -6.70 11.92 -8.30
CA THR A 204 -5.24 11.90 -8.32
C THR A 204 -4.75 10.46 -8.41
N PHE A 205 -3.85 10.19 -9.35
CA PHE A 205 -3.03 8.99 -9.33
C PHE A 205 -1.63 9.35 -8.84
N ALA A 206 -1.08 8.56 -7.90
CA ALA A 206 0.29 8.72 -7.43
C ALA A 206 1.00 7.37 -7.24
N THR A 207 2.26 7.30 -7.64
CA THR A 207 3.18 6.27 -7.18
C THR A 207 3.96 6.79 -5.98
N VAL A 208 4.39 5.88 -5.11
CA VAL A 208 5.35 6.16 -4.05
C VAL A 208 6.64 5.40 -4.35
N ARG A 209 7.73 6.14 -4.53
CA ARG A 209 9.03 5.61 -4.93
C ARG A 209 9.64 4.83 -3.77
N GLY A 210 9.97 3.58 -4.03
CA GLY A 210 10.59 2.70 -3.04
C GLY A 210 9.60 2.02 -2.10
N ALA A 211 8.30 2.22 -2.30
CA ALA A 211 7.28 1.66 -1.44
C ALA A 211 6.74 0.33 -1.99
N ALA A 212 6.34 -0.53 -1.06
CA ALA A 212 5.77 -1.84 -1.32
C ALA A 212 4.23 -1.82 -1.25
N HIS A 213 3.60 -2.97 -0.98
CA HIS A 213 2.15 -3.07 -0.81
C HIS A 213 1.63 -2.16 0.30
N GLU A 214 2.25 -2.24 1.47
CA GLU A 214 1.95 -1.38 2.62
C GLU A 214 2.81 -0.12 2.55
N VAL A 215 2.37 0.84 1.74
CA VAL A 215 3.10 2.10 1.52
C VAL A 215 3.42 2.85 2.82
N PRO A 216 2.51 2.98 3.82
CA PRO A 216 2.85 3.66 5.07
C PRO A 216 3.89 2.91 5.92
N TYR A 217 3.98 1.58 5.79
CA TYR A 217 4.96 0.77 6.48
C TYR A 217 6.36 0.94 5.87
N THR A 218 6.45 0.85 4.54
CA THR A 218 7.73 0.88 3.80
C THR A 218 8.22 2.30 3.48
N SER A 219 7.33 3.28 3.42
CA SER A 219 7.65 4.67 3.06
C SER A 219 6.79 5.67 3.85
N PRO A 220 6.92 5.71 5.19
CA PRO A 220 6.04 6.48 6.07
C PRO A 220 6.05 8.00 5.79
N SER A 221 7.22 8.58 5.50
CA SER A 221 7.36 10.01 5.22
C SER A 221 6.59 10.42 3.96
N GLN A 222 6.83 9.68 2.87
CA GLN A 222 6.18 9.86 1.58
C GLN A 222 4.66 9.61 1.68
N ALA A 223 4.24 8.58 2.41
CA ALA A 223 2.83 8.29 2.66
C ALA A 223 2.13 9.46 3.38
N LEU A 224 2.78 10.02 4.40
CA LEU A 224 2.26 11.16 5.14
C LEU A 224 2.18 12.43 4.28
N THR A 225 3.18 12.69 3.44
CA THR A 225 3.15 13.79 2.48
C THR A 225 1.99 13.66 1.49
N LEU A 226 1.77 12.45 0.96
CA LEU A 226 0.66 12.18 0.06
C LEU A 226 -0.71 12.32 0.76
N PHE A 227 -0.84 11.79 1.98
CA PHE A 227 -2.04 11.90 2.79
C PHE A 227 -2.39 13.37 3.11
N ARG A 228 -1.39 14.18 3.50
CA ARG A 228 -1.58 15.62 3.74
C ARG A 228 -1.99 16.37 2.49
N ALA A 229 -1.50 15.99 1.31
CA ALA A 229 -1.91 16.60 0.04
C ALA A 229 -3.38 16.26 -0.27
N PHE A 230 -3.77 14.98 -0.09
CA PHE A 230 -5.13 14.52 -0.25
C PHE A 230 -6.12 15.28 0.65
N LEU A 231 -5.84 15.38 1.96
CA LEU A 231 -6.70 16.13 2.90
C LEU A 231 -6.86 17.61 2.54
N LYS A 232 -5.88 18.20 1.85
CA LYS A 232 -5.92 19.59 1.39
C LYS A 232 -6.67 19.78 0.06
N GLY A 233 -7.17 18.72 -0.56
CA GLY A 233 -7.80 18.82 -1.87
C GLY A 233 -6.83 19.11 -3.02
N GLN A 234 -5.53 18.84 -2.83
CA GLN A 234 -4.46 19.25 -3.75
C GLN A 234 -3.57 18.09 -4.17
N PRO A 235 -3.00 18.11 -5.39
CA PRO A 235 -1.99 17.15 -5.77
C PRO A 235 -0.71 17.34 -4.93
N PRO A 236 0.11 16.28 -4.76
CA PRO A 236 1.39 16.39 -4.07
C PRO A 236 2.34 17.35 -4.80
N SER A 237 3.21 18.04 -4.04
CA SER A 237 4.04 19.14 -4.55
C SER A 237 4.98 18.69 -5.68
N ARG A 238 4.97 19.46 -6.77
CA ARG A 238 5.94 19.34 -7.87
C ARG A 238 7.28 20.03 -7.61
N ARG A 239 7.36 20.83 -6.54
CA ARG A 239 8.53 21.65 -6.21
C ARG A 239 9.25 21.07 -5.00
N ASN A 240 10.58 21.07 -5.04
CA ASN A 240 11.41 20.79 -3.87
C ASN A 240 11.16 21.90 -2.85
N ASN A 241 10.86 21.54 -1.61
CA ASN A 241 10.44 22.48 -0.57
C ASN A 241 11.63 23.21 0.10
N THR A 242 12.68 23.56 -0.64
CA THR A 242 13.80 24.37 -0.11
C THR A 242 13.33 25.71 0.49
N ILE A 243 12.16 26.23 0.07
CA ILE A 243 11.65 27.54 0.50
C ILE A 243 10.79 27.45 1.79
N ARG A 244 10.26 26.28 2.18
CA ARG A 244 9.41 26.13 3.41
C ARG A 244 10.16 25.63 4.65
N ALA A 245 11.31 24.99 4.47
CA ALA A 245 12.09 24.43 5.59
C ALA A 245 12.52 25.48 6.63
N ASN A 246 12.63 26.76 6.23
CA ASN A 246 12.99 27.86 7.15
C ASN A 246 11.86 28.29 8.11
N THR A 247 10.67 27.67 8.07
CA THR A 247 9.51 28.12 8.88
C THR A 247 8.88 27.07 9.79
N LEU A 248 9.40 25.83 9.84
CA LEU A 248 8.77 24.72 10.60
C LEU A 248 9.72 24.02 11.59
N HIS A 249 10.75 24.70 12.09
CA HIS A 249 11.45 24.24 13.29
C HIS A 249 10.73 24.74 14.54
N ASN A 250 9.59 24.10 14.87
CA ASN A 250 9.07 24.11 16.23
C ASN A 250 8.70 22.66 16.63
N PRO A 251 9.38 22.05 17.62
CA PRO A 251 9.20 20.64 17.99
C PRO A 251 7.81 20.24 18.51
N THR A 252 6.90 21.20 18.71
CA THR A 252 5.60 20.97 19.34
C THR A 252 4.51 20.43 18.41
N ASP A 253 4.66 20.53 17.08
CA ASP A 253 3.62 20.10 16.14
C ASP A 253 3.61 18.58 15.85
N LEU A 254 4.62 17.84 16.30
CA LEU A 254 4.70 16.38 16.14
C LEU A 254 3.96 15.59 17.22
N MET A 255 3.59 16.22 18.35
CA MET A 255 2.95 15.56 19.48
C MET A 255 1.41 15.51 19.41
N ASN A 256 0.76 16.30 18.54
CA ASN A 256 -0.70 16.42 18.50
C ASN A 256 -1.42 15.51 17.47
N LEU A 257 -0.69 14.65 16.73
CA LEU A 257 -1.30 13.78 15.71
C LEU A 257 -1.35 12.29 16.08
N PHE A 258 -0.78 11.89 17.23
CA PHE A 258 -0.87 10.52 17.74
C PHE A 258 -2.09 10.26 18.66
N SER A 259 -3.02 11.21 18.78
CA SER A 259 -4.25 11.04 19.60
C SER A 259 -5.53 10.80 18.80
N ILE A 260 -5.45 10.49 17.50
CA ILE A 260 -6.60 9.99 16.74
C ILE A 260 -6.18 8.75 15.96
N ALA A 261 -5.87 7.69 16.72
CA ALA A 261 -5.87 6.30 16.29
C ALA A 261 -5.65 5.43 17.54
N ILE A 262 -6.67 5.37 18.39
CA ILE A 262 -6.94 4.25 19.31
C ILE A 262 -8.39 3.87 19.07
#